data_AF-A0A7W1PH53-F1
#
_entry.id   AF-A0A7W1PH53-F1
#
_cell.length_a   1.000
_cell.length_b   1.000
_cell.length_c   1.000
_cell.angle_alpha   90.00
_cell.angle_beta   90.00
_cell.angle_gamma   90.00
#
_symmetry.space_group_name_H-M   'P 1'
#
loop_
_entity.id
_entity.type
_entity.pdbx_description
1 polymer ?
#
loop_
_entity_poly.entity_id
_entity_poly.type
_entity_poly.pdbx_seq_one_letter_code
_entity_poly.pdbx_strand_id
1 'polypeptide(L)'
;MGEWLASRASGVPPHLLERVRDALGPALSLPAERAPEECVAAAERVVAELLSHDRTGRDSALALLAADALVTFAFEAAADAPARLEARANAAMQALATLA
;
A
#
# COMPACT_ATOMS: atom_id res chain seq x y z
N MET A 1 -7.48 -10.03 -3.15
CA MET A 1 -7.27 -9.14 -2.01
C MET A 1 -8.35 -8.07 -1.93
N GLY A 2 -9.14 -7.85 -3.00
CA GLY A 2 -10.28 -6.94 -2.97
C GLY A 2 -11.31 -7.25 -1.87
N GLU A 3 -11.64 -8.53 -1.65
CA GLU A 3 -12.53 -8.94 -0.54
C GLU A 3 -11.90 -8.70 0.83
N TRP A 4 -10.62 -9.02 0.97
CA TRP A 4 -9.85 -8.74 2.19
C TRP A 4 -9.80 -7.23 2.49
N LEU A 5 -9.53 -6.40 1.48
CA LEU A 5 -9.54 -4.95 1.63
C LEU A 5 -10.94 -4.44 2.02
N ALA A 6 -12.00 -5.01 1.44
CA ALA A 6 -13.37 -4.64 1.77
C ALA A 6 -13.72 -4.98 3.24
N SER A 7 -13.18 -6.06 3.80
CA SER A 7 -13.42 -6.42 5.20
C SER A 7 -12.68 -5.52 6.19
N ARG A 8 -11.56 -4.90 5.78
CA ARG A 8 -10.78 -3.94 6.58
C ARG A 8 -11.24 -2.49 6.43
N ALA A 9 -11.97 -2.17 5.35
CA ALA A 9 -12.36 -0.80 5.01
C ALA A 9 -13.52 -0.20 5.83
N SER A 10 -13.95 -0.84 6.92
CA SER A 10 -15.02 -0.32 7.77
C SER A 10 -14.60 1.01 8.43
N GLY A 11 -15.26 2.11 8.06
CA GLY A 11 -14.96 3.45 8.58
C GLY A 11 -13.95 4.24 7.74
N VAL A 12 -13.41 3.67 6.67
CA VAL A 12 -12.58 4.41 5.70
C VAL A 12 -13.50 5.31 4.86
N PRO A 13 -13.21 6.62 4.74
CA PRO A 13 -13.97 7.51 3.87
C PRO A 13 -14.02 6.98 2.42
N PRO A 14 -15.19 6.99 1.73
CA PRO A 14 -15.35 6.34 0.43
C PRO A 14 -14.35 6.81 -0.64
N HIS A 15 -14.09 8.12 -0.70
CA HIS A 15 -13.15 8.71 -1.66
C HIS A 15 -11.68 8.28 -1.42
N LEU A 16 -11.31 8.03 -0.16
CA LEU A 16 -10.00 7.48 0.18
C LEU A 16 -9.91 6.01 -0.24
N LEU A 17 -10.96 5.23 0.01
CA LEU A 17 -11.02 3.83 -0.39
C LEU A 17 -10.99 3.65 -1.91
N GLU A 18 -11.68 4.52 -2.66
CA GLU A 18 -11.60 4.59 -4.12
C GLU A 18 -10.16 4.83 -4.56
N ARG A 19 -9.49 5.84 -3.98
CA ARG A 19 -8.09 6.15 -4.34
C ARG A 19 -7.12 5.01 -4.04
N VAL A 20 -7.34 4.26 -2.95
CA VAL A 20 -6.59 3.05 -2.60
C VAL A 20 -6.83 1.94 -3.61
N ARG A 21 -8.09 1.71 -4.01
CA ARG A 21 -8.45 0.72 -5.04
C ARG A 21 -7.83 1.06 -6.39
N ASP A 22 -7.85 2.33 -6.78
CA ASP A 22 -7.21 2.79 -8.02
C ASP A 22 -5.70 2.55 -8.01
N ALA A 23 -5.04 2.80 -6.87
CA ALA A 23 -3.60 2.56 -6.73
C ALA A 23 -3.24 1.07 -6.83
N LEU A 24 -4.06 0.18 -6.25
CA LEU A 24 -3.88 -1.27 -6.33
C LEU A 24 -4.22 -1.82 -7.72
N GLY A 25 -5.25 -1.28 -8.38
CA GLY A 25 -5.65 -1.64 -9.73
C GLY A 25 -5.77 -3.16 -9.92
N PRO A 26 -5.05 -3.77 -10.89
CA PRO A 26 -5.09 -5.22 -11.13
C PRO A 26 -4.70 -6.08 -9.92
N ALA A 27 -3.91 -5.54 -8.97
CA ALA A 27 -3.49 -6.28 -7.79
C ALA A 27 -4.67 -6.70 -6.91
N LEU A 28 -5.82 -6.01 -7.00
CA LEU A 28 -7.04 -6.36 -6.26
C LEU A 28 -7.49 -7.82 -6.50
N SER A 29 -7.22 -8.35 -7.70
CA SER A 29 -7.55 -9.71 -8.12
C SER A 29 -6.59 -10.78 -7.60
N LEU A 30 -5.43 -10.41 -7.05
CA LEU A 30 -4.45 -11.35 -6.49
C LEU A 30 -4.92 -11.94 -5.15
N PRO A 31 -4.34 -13.04 -4.64
CA PRO A 31 -4.67 -13.58 -3.32
C PRO A 31 -4.40 -12.59 -2.16
N ALA A 32 -5.09 -12.74 -1.03
CA ALA A 32 -4.94 -11.83 0.12
C ALA A 32 -3.53 -11.89 0.74
N GLU A 33 -2.84 -13.01 0.60
CA GLU A 33 -1.47 -13.22 1.07
C GLU A 33 -0.46 -12.28 0.42
N ARG A 34 -0.80 -11.73 -0.75
CA ARG A 34 0.00 -10.75 -1.49
C ARG A 34 -0.23 -9.32 -1.00
N ALA A 35 -1.23 -9.08 -0.15
CA ALA A 35 -1.60 -7.74 0.30
C ALA A 35 -0.43 -6.93 0.89
N PRO A 36 0.48 -7.48 1.72
CA PRO A 36 1.60 -6.71 2.24
C PRO A 36 2.48 -6.16 1.11
N GLU A 37 2.91 -7.02 0.18
CA GLU A 37 3.84 -6.64 -0.87
C GLU A 37 3.18 -5.70 -1.89
N GLU A 38 1.95 -5.98 -2.32
CA GLU A 38 1.26 -5.17 -3.33
C GLU A 38 0.81 -3.80 -2.76
N CYS A 39 0.47 -3.72 -1.47
CA CYS A 39 0.16 -2.44 -0.83
C CYS A 39 1.41 -1.55 -0.71
N VAL A 40 2.56 -2.11 -0.30
CA VAL A 40 3.83 -1.36 -0.29
C VAL A 40 4.20 -0.89 -1.70
N ALA A 41 4.16 -1.77 -2.70
CA ALA A 41 4.49 -1.41 -4.08
C ALA A 41 3.54 -0.34 -4.66
N ALA A 42 2.26 -0.37 -4.29
CA ALA A 42 1.32 0.68 -4.67
C ALA A 42 1.61 2.02 -3.97
N ALA A 43 1.96 2.00 -2.67
CA ALA A 43 2.34 3.20 -1.93
C ALA A 43 3.60 3.85 -2.51
N GLU A 44 4.62 3.05 -2.82
CA GLU A 44 5.86 3.50 -3.45
C GLU A 44 5.60 4.20 -4.79
N ARG A 45 4.76 3.62 -5.66
CA ARG A 45 4.37 4.24 -6.93
C ARG A 45 3.68 5.58 -6.72
N VAL A 46 2.72 5.65 -5.79
CA VAL A 46 2.01 6.90 -5.49
C VAL A 46 2.98 7.99 -4.99
N VAL A 47 3.89 7.65 -4.07
CA VAL A 47 4.87 8.60 -3.55
C VAL A 47 5.85 9.05 -4.64
N ALA A 48 6.35 8.12 -5.47
CA ALA A 48 7.23 8.44 -6.58
C ALA A 48 6.55 9.37 -7.61
N GLU A 49 5.26 9.15 -7.91
CA GLU A 49 4.48 10.03 -8.78
C GLU A 49 4.32 11.43 -8.17
N LEU A 50 4.08 11.54 -6.87
CA LEU A 50 3.96 12.83 -6.19
C LEU A 50 5.26 13.63 -6.21
N LEU A 51 6.37 12.96 -5.92
CA LEU A 51 7.71 13.57 -5.92
C LEU A 51 8.15 14.00 -7.33
N SER A 52 7.89 13.17 -8.35
CA SER A 52 8.30 13.46 -9.74
C SER A 52 7.54 14.63 -10.37
N HIS A 53 6.33 14.95 -9.89
CA HIS A 53 5.53 16.05 -10.42
C HIS A 53 5.59 17.32 -9.54
N ASP A 54 6.46 17.36 -8.51
CA ASP A 54 6.54 18.42 -7.50
C ASP A 54 5.17 18.80 -6.89
N ARG A 55 4.27 17.80 -6.79
CA ARG A 55 2.89 17.99 -6.33
C ARG A 55 2.85 17.95 -4.80
N THR A 56 3.26 19.05 -4.19
CA THR A 56 3.29 19.24 -2.72
C THR A 56 2.13 20.06 -2.17
N GLY A 57 1.25 20.55 -3.05
CA GLY A 57 0.08 21.35 -2.67
C GLY A 57 -1.09 20.53 -2.09
N ARG A 58 -2.15 21.23 -1.68
CA ARG A 58 -3.34 20.60 -1.07
C ARG A 58 -4.00 19.52 -1.96
N ASP A 59 -3.82 19.63 -3.26
CA ASP A 59 -4.36 18.71 -4.26
C ASP A 59 -3.69 17.32 -4.22
N SER A 60 -2.50 17.19 -3.60
CA SER A 60 -1.85 15.91 -3.37
C SER A 60 -2.17 15.26 -2.01
N ALA A 61 -2.86 15.98 -1.12
CA ALA A 61 -3.16 15.48 0.22
C ALA A 61 -3.92 14.14 0.19
N LEU A 62 -4.87 13.99 -0.73
CA LEU A 62 -5.61 12.73 -0.88
C LEU A 62 -4.71 11.58 -1.37
N ALA A 63 -3.74 11.85 -2.25
CA ALA A 63 -2.80 10.85 -2.71
C ALA A 63 -1.81 10.44 -1.59
N LEU A 64 -1.37 11.40 -0.77
CA LEU A 64 -0.55 11.11 0.42
C LEU A 64 -1.33 10.26 1.44
N LEU A 65 -2.59 10.60 1.72
CA LEU A 65 -3.44 9.78 2.59
C LEU A 65 -3.67 8.38 2.02
N ALA A 66 -3.79 8.23 0.70
CA ALA A 66 -3.90 6.92 0.08
C ALA A 66 -2.61 6.10 0.22
N ALA A 67 -1.44 6.72 0.07
CA ALA A 67 -0.15 6.07 0.34
C ALA A 67 -0.03 5.63 1.81
N ASP A 68 -0.42 6.48 2.76
CA ASP A 68 -0.43 6.16 4.20
C ASP A 68 -1.40 5.00 4.53
N ALA A 69 -2.60 5.01 3.95
CA ALA A 69 -3.56 3.93 4.09
C ALA A 69 -3.04 2.60 3.51
N LEU A 70 -2.38 2.64 2.34
CA LEU A 70 -1.74 1.47 1.75
C LEU A 70 -0.66 0.87 2.67
N VAL A 71 0.19 1.71 3.25
CA VAL A 71 1.20 1.25 4.22
C VAL A 71 0.52 0.65 5.47
N THR A 72 -0.54 1.28 5.97
CA THR A 72 -1.32 0.75 7.10
C THR A 72 -1.89 -0.64 6.77
N PHE A 73 -2.53 -0.81 5.61
CA PHE A 73 -3.03 -2.09 5.14
C PHE A 73 -1.93 -3.13 4.95
N ALA A 74 -0.74 -2.73 4.48
CA ALA A 74 0.39 -3.62 4.36
C ALA A 74 0.81 -4.21 5.72
N PHE A 75 0.84 -3.37 6.76
CA PHE A 75 1.15 -3.81 8.12
C PHE A 75 0.04 -4.66 8.74
N GLU A 76 -1.24 -4.32 8.53
CA GLU A 76 -2.36 -5.15 8.97
C GLU A 76 -2.29 -6.56 8.36
N ALA A 77 -2.09 -6.64 7.03
CA ALA A 77 -1.91 -7.90 6.33
C ALA A 77 -0.67 -8.66 6.83
N ALA A 78 0.38 -7.93 7.19
CA ALA A 78 1.59 -8.54 7.69
C ALA A 78 1.39 -9.16 9.07
N ALA A 79 0.66 -8.47 9.94
CA ALA A 79 0.33 -8.89 11.30
C ALA A 79 -0.56 -10.14 11.35
N ASP A 80 -1.39 -10.37 10.34
CA ASP A 80 -2.19 -11.62 10.21
C ASP A 80 -1.30 -12.87 10.01
N ALA A 81 0.00 -12.71 9.68
CA ALA A 81 0.96 -13.81 9.54
C ALA A 81 2.34 -13.51 10.18
N PRO A 82 2.45 -13.47 11.53
CA PRO A 82 3.67 -13.05 12.23
C PRO A 82 4.88 -13.94 11.91
N ALA A 83 4.67 -15.22 11.65
CA ALA A 83 5.73 -16.16 11.28
C ALA A 83 6.45 -15.80 9.95
N ARG A 84 5.86 -14.91 9.14
CA ARG A 84 6.46 -14.42 7.88
C ARG A 84 7.19 -13.08 8.03
N LEU A 85 7.19 -12.48 9.22
CA LEU A 85 7.76 -11.15 9.45
C LEU A 85 9.26 -11.11 9.10
N GLU A 86 10.02 -12.13 9.50
CA GLU A 86 11.46 -12.23 9.19
C GLU A 86 11.73 -12.28 7.68
N ALA A 87 10.99 -13.13 6.95
CA ALA A 87 11.12 -13.23 5.49
C ALA A 87 10.81 -11.90 4.79
N ARG A 88 9.78 -11.18 5.25
CA ARG A 88 9.41 -9.86 4.72
C ARG A 88 10.46 -8.81 5.04
N ALA A 89 10.98 -8.78 6.26
CA ALA A 89 12.06 -7.86 6.65
C ALA A 89 13.31 -8.09 5.79
N ASN A 90 13.69 -9.35 5.56
CA ASN A 90 14.82 -9.70 4.69
C ASN A 90 14.60 -9.24 3.24
N ALA A 91 13.41 -9.45 2.68
CA ALA A 91 13.08 -8.98 1.33
C ALA A 91 13.14 -7.45 1.22
N ALA A 92 12.62 -6.72 2.20
CA ALA A 92 12.68 -5.26 2.25
C ALA A 92 14.14 -4.75 2.33
N MET A 93 14.97 -5.36 3.19
CA MET A 93 16.39 -5.01 3.31
C MET A 93 17.15 -5.24 1.99
N GLN A 94 16.85 -6.33 1.28
CA GLN A 94 17.44 -6.60 -0.04
C GLN A 94 17.03 -5.55 -1.07
N ALA A 95 15.76 -5.16 -1.11
CA ALA A 95 15.28 -4.10 -2.00
C ALA A 95 15.98 -2.76 -1.72
N LEU A 96 16.09 -2.37 -0.45
CA LEU A 96 16.78 -1.13 -0.05
C LEU A 96 18.27 -1.14 -0.43
N ALA A 97 18.95 -2.28 -0.30
CA ALA A 97 20.35 -2.41 -0.70
C ALA A 97 20.60 -2.20 -2.21
N THR A 98 19.57 -2.31 -3.05
CA THR A 98 19.66 -2.04 -4.50
C THR A 98 19.42 -0.59 -4.89
N LEU A 99 18.96 0.24 -3.94
CA LEU A 99 18.69 1.67 -4.14
C LEU A 99 19.89 2.56 -3.76
N ALA A 100 20.91 1.99 -3.12
CA ALA A 100 22.15 2.67 -2.71
C ALA A 100 23.26 2.44 -3.74
#